data_AF-A0A9X0RT74-F1
#
_entry.id   AF-A0A9X0RT74-F1
#
_cell.length_a   1.000
_cell.length_b   1.000
_cell.length_c   1.000
_cell.angle_alpha   90.00
_cell.angle_beta   90.00
_cell.angle_gamma   90.00
#
_symmetry.space_group_name_H-M   'P 1'
#
loop_
_entity.id
_entity.type
_entity.pdbx_description
1 polymer ?
#
loop_
_entity_poly.entity_id
_entity_poly.type
_entity_poly.pdbx_seq_one_letter_code
_entity_poly.pdbx_strand_id
1 'polypeptide(L)'
;MFNNSEVISYLQANKILAMKLDNAVDVVGKQVAEQVKSIGAGATRALFYTSCFTDEYNDVCLRQKNEDVRFRDGVYRLLSHGDIGFEMLKVYFEELLKYKTAQQLEYIKKKLMTVNVHIAASSLTNAGFAMAAASAVRMGLNLSMEISALTGRIAGGVVGAAALYGIVQRAADSAHRLQTQYPVYYSALYLQNLEMMYFLIEPVMQRASALDAQWATEENIADIITRLIR
;
A
#
# COMPACT_ATOMS: atom_id res chain seq x y z
N MET A 1 -22.83 3.43 -32.10
CA MET A 1 -23.05 4.11 -30.81
C MET A 1 -23.72 3.11 -29.90
N PHE A 2 -23.01 2.60 -28.89
CA PHE A 2 -23.63 1.72 -27.89
C PHE A 2 -24.60 2.54 -27.04
N ASN A 3 -25.77 1.97 -26.73
CA ASN A 3 -26.82 2.67 -26.00
C ASN A 3 -26.49 2.66 -24.49
N ASN A 4 -26.65 3.79 -23.78
CA ASN A 4 -26.26 3.91 -22.36
C ASN A 4 -26.88 2.80 -21.47
N SER A 5 -28.11 2.39 -21.77
CA SER A 5 -28.81 1.31 -21.05
C SER A 5 -28.15 -0.06 -21.19
N GLU A 6 -27.56 -0.33 -22.35
CA GLU A 6 -26.90 -1.60 -22.66
C GLU A 6 -25.56 -1.71 -21.92
N VAL A 7 -24.81 -0.60 -21.84
CA VAL A 7 -23.56 -0.52 -21.07
C VAL A 7 -23.82 -0.65 -19.57
N ILE A 8 -24.86 0.01 -19.04
CA ILE A 8 -25.24 -0.09 -17.62
C ILE A 8 -25.66 -1.51 -17.25
N SER A 9 -26.50 -2.14 -18.08
CA SER A 9 -26.92 -3.53 -17.86
C SER A 9 -25.72 -4.49 -17.91
N TYR A 10 -24.78 -4.26 -18.83
CA TYR A 10 -23.55 -5.04 -18.95
C TYR A 10 -22.65 -4.88 -17.71
N LEU A 11 -22.48 -3.66 -17.21
CA LEU A 11 -21.73 -3.37 -15.97
C LEU A 11 -22.35 -4.06 -14.75
N GLN A 12 -23.68 -4.01 -14.60
CA GLN A 12 -24.39 -4.67 -13.50
C GLN A 12 -24.26 -6.19 -13.56
N ALA A 13 -24.44 -6.80 -14.74
CA ALA A 13 -24.30 -8.24 -14.92
C ALA A 13 -22.88 -8.73 -14.61
N ASN A 14 -21.87 -7.98 -15.06
CA ASN A 14 -20.48 -8.35 -14.78
C ASN A 14 -20.06 -8.08 -13.33
N LYS A 15 -20.61 -7.06 -12.66
CA LYS A 15 -20.42 -6.86 -11.21
C LYS A 15 -20.93 -8.08 -10.43
N ILE A 16 -22.10 -8.61 -10.80
CA ILE A 16 -22.65 -9.83 -10.20
C ILE A 16 -21.75 -11.03 -10.47
N LEU A 17 -21.22 -11.16 -11.69
CA LEU A 17 -20.31 -12.24 -12.06
C LEU A 17 -18.99 -12.18 -11.28
N ALA A 18 -18.40 -11.00 -11.12
CA ALA A 18 -17.20 -10.78 -10.33
C ALA A 18 -17.40 -11.17 -8.86
N MET A 19 -18.52 -10.77 -8.25
CA MET A 19 -18.85 -11.17 -6.87
C MET A 19 -19.03 -12.69 -6.71
N LYS A 20 -19.58 -13.38 -7.73
CA LYS A 20 -19.69 -14.84 -7.72
C LYS A 20 -18.33 -15.53 -7.85
N LEU A 21 -17.43 -14.95 -8.66
CA LEU A 21 -16.06 -15.44 -8.80
C LEU A 21 -15.29 -15.28 -7.49
N ASP A 22 -15.37 -14.12 -6.83
CA ASP A 22 -14.74 -13.89 -5.53
C ASP A 22 -15.18 -14.92 -4.48
N ASN A 23 -16.49 -15.17 -4.37
CA ASN A 23 -17.03 -16.19 -3.47
C ASN A 23 -16.56 -17.62 -3.82
N ALA A 24 -16.31 -17.90 -5.11
CA ALA A 24 -15.79 -19.21 -5.55
C ALA A 24 -14.29 -19.36 -5.24
N VAL A 25 -13.54 -18.26 -5.15
CA VAL A 25 -12.11 -18.23 -4.82
C VAL A 25 -11.84 -18.58 -3.35
N ASP A 26 -12.74 -18.22 -2.45
CA ASP A 26 -12.64 -18.55 -1.01
C ASP A 26 -12.64 -20.07 -0.73
N VAL A 27 -13.04 -20.90 -1.71
CA VAL A 27 -13.11 -22.36 -1.62
C VAL A 27 -11.83 -23.07 -2.10
N VAL A 28 -10.92 -22.37 -2.79
CA VAL A 28 -9.73 -22.97 -3.44
C VAL A 28 -8.47 -22.76 -2.59
N GLY A 29 -7.48 -23.67 -2.68
CA GLY A 29 -6.24 -23.58 -1.89
C GLY A 29 -5.47 -22.25 -2.06
N LYS A 30 -4.84 -21.76 -0.98
CA LYS A 30 -4.25 -20.41 -0.85
C LYS A 30 -3.42 -19.92 -2.05
N GLN A 31 -2.61 -20.80 -2.65
CA GLN A 31 -1.69 -20.44 -3.72
C GLN A 31 -2.38 -20.24 -5.10
N VAL A 32 -3.50 -20.93 -5.33
CA VAL A 32 -4.36 -20.73 -6.52
C VAL A 32 -5.35 -19.59 -6.26
N ALA A 33 -5.81 -19.45 -5.01
CA ALA A 33 -6.77 -18.41 -4.63
C ALA A 33 -6.24 -16.98 -4.86
N GLU A 34 -4.98 -16.68 -4.48
CA GLU A 34 -4.42 -15.33 -4.70
C GLU A 34 -4.31 -14.97 -6.20
N GLN A 35 -3.96 -15.94 -7.05
CA GLN A 35 -3.84 -15.72 -8.48
C GLN A 35 -5.20 -15.49 -9.14
N VAL A 36 -6.22 -16.28 -8.78
CA VAL A 36 -7.59 -16.12 -9.30
C VAL A 36 -8.22 -14.81 -8.78
N LYS A 37 -7.98 -14.45 -7.52
CA LYS A 37 -8.41 -13.15 -6.96
C LYS A 37 -7.81 -11.97 -7.73
N SER A 38 -6.51 -12.02 -8.05
CA SER A 38 -5.84 -10.98 -8.84
C SER A 38 -6.44 -10.87 -10.24
N ILE A 39 -6.70 -12.00 -10.91
CA ILE A 39 -7.31 -12.02 -12.24
C ILE A 39 -8.75 -11.47 -12.19
N GLY A 40 -9.55 -11.85 -11.20
CA GLY A 40 -10.91 -11.35 -10.99
C GLY A 40 -10.96 -9.84 -10.74
N ALA A 41 -10.08 -9.34 -9.86
CA ALA A 41 -9.94 -7.91 -9.58
C ALA A 41 -9.51 -7.13 -10.83
N GLY A 42 -8.58 -7.67 -11.61
CA GLY A 42 -8.11 -7.03 -12.84
C GLY A 42 -9.13 -7.04 -13.97
N ALA A 43 -9.89 -8.13 -14.13
CA ALA A 43 -11.02 -8.19 -15.06
C ALA A 43 -12.10 -7.17 -14.67
N THR A 44 -12.40 -7.05 -13.37
CA THR A 44 -13.35 -6.07 -12.85
C THR A 44 -12.90 -4.64 -13.15
N ARG A 45 -11.63 -4.30 -12.89
CA ARG A 45 -11.07 -2.98 -13.22
C ARG A 45 -11.12 -2.68 -14.73
N ALA A 46 -10.76 -3.66 -15.57
CA ALA A 46 -10.85 -3.52 -17.03
C ALA A 46 -12.31 -3.32 -17.52
N LEU A 47 -13.27 -3.99 -16.90
CA LEU A 47 -14.69 -3.81 -17.19
C LEU A 47 -15.17 -2.41 -16.80
N PHE A 48 -14.72 -1.88 -15.67
CA PHE A 48 -15.08 -0.52 -15.25
C PHE A 48 -14.50 0.58 -16.15
N TYR A 49 -13.45 0.32 -16.94
CA TYR A 49 -13.05 1.25 -18.01
C TYR A 49 -14.15 1.42 -19.09
N THR A 50 -15.12 0.52 -19.20
CA THR A 50 -16.29 0.76 -20.06
C THR A 50 -17.20 1.87 -19.52
N SER A 51 -17.07 2.23 -18.23
CA SER A 51 -17.79 3.35 -17.62
C SER A 51 -17.33 4.71 -18.18
N CYS A 52 -16.16 4.78 -18.81
CA CYS A 52 -15.70 5.97 -19.55
C CYS A 52 -16.62 6.34 -20.73
N PHE A 53 -17.47 5.41 -21.18
CA PHE A 53 -18.40 5.62 -22.29
C PHE A 53 -19.80 6.06 -21.85
N THR A 54 -20.02 6.27 -20.54
CA THR A 54 -21.31 6.70 -19.98
C THR A 54 -21.09 7.93 -19.08
N ASP A 55 -21.86 9.00 -19.27
CA ASP A 55 -21.74 10.23 -18.46
C ASP A 55 -22.02 9.99 -16.97
N GLU A 56 -22.92 9.05 -16.66
CA GLU A 56 -23.36 8.72 -15.29
C GLU A 56 -22.27 8.04 -14.44
N TYR A 57 -21.29 7.37 -15.06
CA TYR A 57 -20.22 6.64 -14.37
C TYR A 57 -18.82 7.11 -14.79
N ASN A 58 -18.73 8.33 -15.35
CA ASN A 58 -17.47 8.92 -15.80
C ASN A 58 -16.52 9.22 -14.63
N ASP A 59 -17.06 9.49 -13.43
CA ASP A 59 -16.27 9.70 -12.21
C ASP A 59 -15.46 8.45 -11.80
N VAL A 60 -16.04 7.26 -11.99
CA VAL A 60 -15.36 5.97 -11.75
C VAL A 60 -14.18 5.80 -12.71
N CYS A 61 -14.38 6.11 -13.99
CA CYS A 61 -13.34 6.07 -15.01
C CYS A 61 -12.20 7.05 -14.72
N LEU A 62 -12.52 8.31 -14.40
CA LEU A 62 -11.53 9.33 -14.09
C LEU A 62 -10.69 8.96 -12.86
N ARG A 63 -11.31 8.36 -11.85
CA ARG A 63 -10.63 7.85 -10.66
C ARG A 63 -9.65 6.73 -11.01
N GLN A 64 -10.09 5.72 -11.76
CA GLN A 64 -9.22 4.60 -12.18
C GLN A 64 -8.05 5.09 -13.03
N LYS A 65 -8.28 6.04 -13.92
CA LYS A 65 -7.22 6.65 -14.73
C LYS A 65 -6.18 7.37 -13.85
N ASN A 66 -6.63 8.10 -12.84
CA ASN A 66 -5.72 8.77 -11.89
C ASN A 66 -4.92 7.75 -11.07
N GLU A 67 -5.57 6.72 -10.53
CA GLU A 67 -4.90 5.62 -9.81
C GLU A 67 -3.86 4.90 -10.70
N ASP A 68 -4.19 4.61 -11.96
CA ASP A 68 -3.28 3.95 -12.91
C ASP A 68 -2.03 4.80 -13.19
N VAL A 69 -2.20 6.12 -13.38
CA VAL A 69 -1.10 7.07 -13.55
C VAL A 69 -0.20 7.09 -12.32
N ARG A 70 -0.80 7.17 -11.12
CA ARG A 70 -0.05 7.25 -9.86
C ARG A 70 0.66 5.94 -9.54
N PHE A 71 0.03 4.80 -9.83
CA PHE A 71 0.68 3.49 -9.74
C PHE A 71 1.90 3.41 -10.65
N ARG A 72 1.75 3.82 -11.92
CA ARG A 72 2.87 3.87 -12.87
C ARG A 72 4.00 4.76 -12.37
N ASP A 73 3.69 5.95 -11.86
CA ASP A 73 4.70 6.89 -11.36
C ASP A 73 5.41 6.33 -10.11
N GLY A 74 4.69 5.64 -9.24
CA GLY A 74 5.25 4.89 -8.11
C GLY A 74 6.19 3.77 -8.55
N VAL A 75 5.80 2.97 -9.56
CA VAL A 75 6.66 1.93 -10.15
C VAL A 75 7.90 2.54 -10.80
N TYR A 76 7.76 3.65 -11.52
CA TYR A 76 8.92 4.35 -12.10
C TYR A 76 9.91 4.77 -11.02
N ARG A 77 9.42 5.35 -9.93
CA ARG A 77 10.25 5.73 -8.77
C ARG A 77 10.91 4.52 -8.11
N LEU A 78 10.24 3.36 -8.09
CA LEU A 78 10.75 2.13 -7.50
C LEU A 78 11.99 1.66 -8.26
N LEU A 79 11.89 1.66 -9.59
CA LEU A 79 12.94 1.23 -10.49
C LEU A 79 14.12 2.22 -10.53
N SER A 80 13.88 3.52 -10.31
CA SER A 80 14.93 4.55 -10.41
C SER A 80 15.65 4.86 -9.09
N HIS A 81 14.99 4.73 -7.93
CA HIS A 81 15.54 5.16 -6.63
C HIS A 81 15.70 4.03 -5.58
N GLY A 82 15.41 2.78 -5.95
CA GLY A 82 15.92 1.55 -5.30
C GLY A 82 15.30 1.15 -3.96
N ASP A 83 14.81 2.08 -3.13
CA ASP A 83 14.32 1.74 -1.79
C ASP A 83 13.09 2.54 -1.35
N ILE A 84 11.98 2.36 -2.09
CA ILE A 84 10.71 2.99 -1.73
C ILE A 84 10.20 2.55 -0.34
N GLY A 85 10.52 1.33 0.08
CA GLY A 85 10.10 0.81 1.39
C GLY A 85 10.71 1.63 2.51
N PHE A 86 12.00 1.94 2.42
CA PHE A 86 12.65 2.88 3.34
C PHE A 86 12.01 4.27 3.29
N GLU A 87 11.78 4.82 2.10
CA GLU A 87 11.17 6.15 1.96
C GLU A 87 9.76 6.18 2.59
N MET A 88 8.93 5.16 2.35
CA MET A 88 7.60 5.06 2.95
C MET A 88 7.68 4.93 4.48
N LEU A 89 8.61 4.13 5.01
CA LEU A 89 8.84 3.99 6.45
C LEU A 89 9.35 5.29 7.08
N LYS A 90 10.23 5.99 6.39
CA LYS A 90 10.74 7.30 6.82
C LYS A 90 9.60 8.31 6.92
N VAL A 91 8.75 8.41 5.90
CA VAL A 91 7.56 9.30 5.94
C VAL A 91 6.62 8.92 7.09
N TYR A 92 6.43 7.62 7.33
CA TYR A 92 5.63 7.15 8.47
C TYR A 92 6.20 7.66 9.80
N PHE A 93 7.50 7.48 10.03
CA PHE A 93 8.13 7.92 11.28
C PHE A 93 8.22 9.45 11.38
N GLU A 94 8.37 10.17 10.28
CA GLU A 94 8.31 11.63 10.26
C GLU A 94 6.95 12.14 10.75
N GLU A 95 5.85 11.55 10.26
CA GLU A 95 4.51 11.91 10.74
C GLU A 95 4.25 11.43 12.18
N LEU A 96 4.72 10.24 12.55
CA LEU A 96 4.57 9.71 13.92
C LEU A 96 5.31 10.56 14.97
N LEU A 97 6.46 11.11 14.61
CA LEU A 97 7.35 11.83 15.52
C LEU A 97 7.25 13.35 15.39
N LYS A 98 6.47 13.86 14.43
CA LYS A 98 6.36 15.27 14.06
C LYS A 98 6.24 16.25 15.22
N TYR A 99 5.44 15.87 16.23
CA TYR A 99 5.12 16.70 17.39
C TYR A 99 5.84 16.28 18.68
N LYS A 100 6.81 15.38 18.60
CA LYS A 100 7.60 14.95 19.76
C LYS A 100 8.74 15.92 20.04
N THR A 101 9.04 16.08 21.32
CA THR A 101 10.18 16.87 21.82
C THR A 101 11.44 16.00 21.91
N ALA A 102 12.61 16.63 21.98
CA ALA A 102 13.88 15.92 22.17
C ALA A 102 13.90 15.02 23.42
N GLN A 103 13.22 15.43 24.50
CA GLN A 103 13.10 14.62 25.73
C GLN A 103 12.26 13.35 25.51
N GLN A 104 11.15 13.47 24.78
CA GLN A 104 10.32 12.32 24.41
C GLN A 104 11.05 11.36 23.48
N LEU A 105 11.80 11.88 22.50
CA LEU A 105 12.64 11.05 21.63
C LEU A 105 13.71 10.29 22.41
N GLU A 106 14.34 10.92 23.40
CA GLU A 106 15.35 10.27 24.24
C GLU A 106 14.73 9.18 25.12
N TYR A 107 13.50 9.39 25.61
CA TYR A 107 12.75 8.36 26.32
C TYR A 107 12.47 7.14 25.43
N ILE A 108 11.97 7.37 24.21
CA ILE A 108 11.74 6.30 23.22
C ILE A 108 13.06 5.56 22.93
N LYS A 109 14.16 6.29 22.70
CA LYS A 109 15.48 5.71 22.46
C LYS A 109 15.91 4.78 23.60
N LYS A 110 15.79 5.23 24.85
CA LYS A 110 16.14 4.43 26.04
C LYS A 110 15.30 3.16 26.13
N LYS A 111 13.98 3.26 25.91
CA LYS A 111 13.08 2.09 25.86
C LYS A 111 13.51 1.10 24.78
N LEU A 112 13.81 1.57 23.58
CA LEU A 112 14.30 0.70 22.50
C LEU A 112 15.61 -0.01 22.86
N MET A 113 16.52 0.66 23.55
CA MET A 113 17.74 0.02 24.06
C MET A 113 17.45 -1.09 25.07
N THR A 114 16.40 -0.99 25.89
CA THR A 114 16.03 -2.07 26.83
C THR A 114 15.59 -3.36 26.14
N VAL A 115 15.19 -3.28 24.87
CA VAL A 115 14.79 -4.43 24.05
C VAL A 115 15.85 -4.76 22.96
N ASN A 116 17.09 -4.30 23.16
CA ASN A 116 18.24 -4.47 22.26
C ASN A 116 18.10 -3.83 20.87
N VAL A 117 17.28 -2.78 20.73
CA VAL A 117 17.17 -1.98 19.51
C VAL A 117 18.02 -0.72 19.67
N HIS A 118 19.12 -0.64 18.93
CA HIS A 118 20.03 0.51 18.97
C HIS A 118 19.78 1.47 17.81
N ILE A 119 19.18 2.62 18.11
CA ILE A 119 18.99 3.69 17.12
C ILE A 119 20.17 4.67 17.20
N ALA A 120 20.95 4.75 16.13
CA ALA A 120 22.10 5.65 15.97
C ALA A 120 21.69 7.08 15.56
N ALA A 121 20.79 7.72 16.31
CA ALA A 121 20.49 9.13 16.12
C ALA A 121 21.54 10.00 16.84
N SER A 122 22.40 10.68 16.07
CA SER A 122 23.43 11.60 16.57
C SER A 122 22.84 12.93 17.07
N SER A 123 21.67 13.31 16.55
CA SER A 123 20.84 14.41 17.04
C SER A 123 19.43 13.91 17.34
N LEU A 124 18.84 14.34 18.46
CA LEU A 124 17.45 14.07 18.82
C LEU A 124 16.49 15.04 18.09
N THR A 125 16.65 15.14 16.77
CA THR A 125 15.68 15.81 15.91
C THR A 125 14.66 14.81 15.42
N ASN A 126 13.42 15.24 15.18
CA ASN A 126 12.35 14.35 14.72
C ASN A 126 12.72 13.66 13.39
N ALA A 127 13.31 14.42 12.45
CA ALA A 127 13.77 13.90 11.16
C ALA A 127 14.96 12.91 11.31
N GLY A 128 15.95 13.23 12.14
CA GLY A 128 17.09 12.34 12.37
C GLY A 128 16.68 11.02 13.04
N PHE A 129 15.76 11.10 14.01
CA PHE A 129 15.20 9.92 14.65
C PHE A 129 14.36 9.10 13.67
N ALA A 130 13.49 9.73 12.87
CA ALA A 130 12.66 9.06 11.87
C ALA A 130 13.51 8.29 10.86
N MET A 131 14.59 8.91 10.36
CA MET A 131 15.55 8.26 9.47
C MET A 131 16.21 7.05 10.13
N ALA A 132 16.65 7.18 11.38
CA ALA A 132 17.33 6.09 12.08
C ALA A 132 16.36 4.94 12.45
N ALA A 133 15.10 5.25 12.80
CA ALA A 133 14.05 4.26 13.02
C ALA A 133 13.68 3.51 11.74
N ALA A 134 13.51 4.23 10.62
CA ALA A 134 13.24 3.63 9.30
C ALA A 134 14.36 2.67 8.88
N SER A 135 15.63 3.07 9.08
CA SER A 135 16.78 2.21 8.81
C SER A 135 16.79 0.96 9.69
N ALA A 136 16.52 1.10 10.99
CA ALA A 136 16.47 -0.03 11.92
C ALA A 136 15.37 -1.04 11.52
N VAL A 137 14.17 -0.55 11.20
CA VAL A 137 13.06 -1.39 10.71
C VAL A 137 13.41 -2.06 9.39
N ARG A 138 13.98 -1.33 8.43
CA ARG A 138 14.44 -1.91 7.15
C ARG A 138 15.42 -3.05 7.36
N MET A 139 16.41 -2.86 8.25
CA MET A 139 17.40 -3.90 8.57
C MET A 139 16.75 -5.11 9.25
N GLY A 140 15.83 -4.90 10.20
CA GLY A 140 15.12 -5.97 10.90
C GLY A 140 14.23 -6.82 9.99
N LEU A 141 13.56 -6.18 9.04
CA LEU A 141 12.65 -6.86 8.11
C LEU A 141 13.36 -7.62 6.98
N ASN A 142 14.69 -7.46 6.81
CA ASN A 142 15.42 -7.88 5.63
C ASN A 142 14.64 -7.54 4.34
N LEU A 143 14.18 -6.29 4.20
CA LEU A 143 13.41 -5.81 3.06
C LEU A 143 14.28 -5.81 1.79
N SER A 144 14.57 -7.00 1.25
CA SER A 144 14.72 -7.19 -0.18
C SER A 144 13.31 -7.14 -0.73
N MET A 145 12.82 -5.95 -1.07
CA MET A 145 11.64 -5.84 -1.92
C MET A 145 12.05 -6.30 -3.33
N GLU A 146 12.33 -7.59 -3.47
CA GLU A 146 12.42 -8.21 -4.77
C GLU A 146 11.04 -8.12 -5.38
N ILE A 147 10.97 -7.44 -6.51
CA ILE A 147 9.79 -7.26 -7.35
C ILE A 147 9.46 -8.59 -8.05
N SER A 148 9.65 -9.73 -7.40
CA SER A 148 9.39 -11.06 -7.96
C SER A 148 7.91 -11.23 -8.34
N ALA A 149 7.01 -10.48 -7.70
CA ALA A 149 5.59 -10.43 -8.03
C ALA A 149 5.25 -9.67 -9.33
N LEU A 150 6.09 -8.74 -9.80
CA LEU A 150 5.87 -8.02 -11.06
C LEU A 150 6.64 -8.68 -12.23
N THR A 151 7.74 -9.37 -11.93
CA THR A 151 8.62 -10.00 -12.94
C THR A 151 8.31 -11.49 -13.17
N GLY A 152 7.72 -12.18 -12.19
CA GLY A 152 7.43 -13.61 -12.27
C GLY A 152 6.01 -13.91 -12.74
N ARG A 153 5.87 -14.33 -14.01
CA ARG A 153 4.69 -14.97 -14.63
C ARG A 153 3.60 -14.06 -15.24
N ILE A 154 4.00 -13.07 -16.03
CA ILE A 154 3.07 -12.52 -17.03
C ILE A 154 3.17 -13.39 -18.29
N ALA A 155 2.34 -14.44 -18.37
CA ALA A 155 2.13 -15.14 -19.63
C ALA A 155 1.52 -14.14 -20.63
N GLY A 156 2.18 -13.88 -21.75
CA GLY A 156 1.69 -12.95 -22.76
C GLY A 156 0.24 -13.28 -23.18
N GLY A 157 -0.63 -12.25 -23.22
CA GLY A 157 -2.04 -12.38 -23.57
C GLY A 157 -3.01 -11.78 -22.55
N VAL A 158 -4.31 -12.04 -22.71
CA VAL A 158 -5.39 -11.48 -21.87
C VAL A 158 -5.23 -11.83 -20.39
N VAL A 159 -4.72 -13.04 -20.08
CA VAL A 159 -4.46 -13.49 -18.70
C VAL A 159 -3.37 -12.65 -18.04
N GLY A 160 -2.31 -12.31 -18.78
CA GLY A 160 -1.24 -11.43 -18.29
C GLY A 160 -1.72 -10.00 -18.03
N ALA A 161 -2.58 -9.46 -18.91
CA ALA A 161 -3.19 -8.14 -18.72
C ALA A 161 -4.12 -8.11 -17.49
N ALA A 162 -4.97 -9.13 -17.30
CA ALA A 162 -5.82 -9.23 -16.12
C ALA A 162 -5.00 -9.37 -14.82
N ALA A 163 -3.90 -10.13 -14.84
CA ALA A 163 -3.00 -10.21 -13.68
C ALA A 163 -2.38 -8.85 -13.33
N LEU A 164 -1.93 -8.08 -14.32
CA LEU A 164 -1.41 -6.72 -14.14
C LEU A 164 -2.46 -5.77 -13.54
N TYR A 165 -3.67 -5.76 -14.09
CA TYR A 165 -4.75 -4.93 -13.55
C TYR A 165 -5.17 -5.35 -12.14
N GLY A 166 -5.00 -6.63 -11.78
CA GLY A 166 -5.18 -7.12 -10.41
C GLY A 166 -4.20 -6.52 -9.41
N ILE A 167 -2.94 -6.31 -9.83
CA ILE A 167 -1.92 -5.65 -8.99
C ILE A 167 -2.29 -4.18 -8.78
N VAL A 168 -2.71 -3.49 -9.85
CA VAL A 168 -3.14 -2.09 -9.75
C VAL A 168 -4.37 -1.96 -8.85
N GLN A 169 -5.33 -2.88 -8.95
CA GLN A 169 -6.50 -2.89 -8.08
C GLN A 169 -6.11 -3.14 -6.61
N ARG A 170 -5.20 -4.09 -6.34
CA ARG A 170 -4.69 -4.34 -4.99
C ARG A 170 -3.99 -3.11 -4.41
N ALA A 171 -3.23 -2.39 -5.23
CA ALA A 171 -2.61 -1.13 -4.86
C ALA A 171 -3.65 -0.05 -4.52
N ALA A 172 -4.69 0.11 -5.35
CA ALA A 172 -5.78 1.04 -5.10
C ALA A 172 -6.54 0.72 -3.81
N ASP A 173 -6.88 -0.55 -3.59
CA ASP A 173 -7.58 -0.99 -2.38
C ASP A 173 -6.75 -0.76 -1.12
N SER A 174 -5.44 -1.00 -1.20
CA SER A 174 -4.48 -0.75 -0.11
C SER A 174 -4.35 0.73 0.21
N ALA A 175 -4.20 1.57 -0.82
CA ALA A 175 -4.15 3.02 -0.68
C ALA A 175 -5.46 3.56 -0.07
N HIS A 176 -6.62 3.05 -0.49
CA HIS A 176 -7.91 3.44 0.06
C HIS A 176 -8.08 3.00 1.53
N ARG A 177 -7.67 1.78 1.88
CA ARG A 177 -7.63 1.34 3.29
C ARG A 177 -6.76 2.25 4.14
N LEU A 178 -5.57 2.63 3.62
CA LEU A 178 -4.69 3.56 4.31
C LEU A 178 -5.34 4.94 4.49
N GLN A 179 -6.04 5.44 3.47
CA GLN A 179 -6.77 6.70 3.54
C GLN A 179 -7.79 6.72 4.67
N THR A 180 -8.47 5.59 4.93
CA THR A 180 -9.42 5.46 6.03
C THR A 180 -8.74 5.28 7.39
N GLN A 181 -7.72 4.44 7.47
CA GLN A 181 -7.10 4.04 8.75
C GLN A 181 -6.12 5.10 9.28
N TYR A 182 -5.34 5.74 8.40
CA TYR A 182 -4.40 6.77 8.77
C TYR A 182 -4.31 7.88 7.70
N PRO A 183 -5.30 8.80 7.66
CA PRO A 183 -5.41 9.82 6.61
C PRO A 183 -4.20 10.74 6.48
N VAL A 184 -3.52 11.02 7.59
CA VAL A 184 -2.32 11.89 7.62
C VAL A 184 -1.17 11.20 6.88
N TYR A 185 -0.91 9.93 7.19
CA TYR A 185 0.14 9.17 6.51
C TYR A 185 -0.19 8.94 5.03
N TYR A 186 -1.45 8.63 4.70
CA TYR A 186 -1.93 8.58 3.31
C TYR A 186 -1.60 9.87 2.55
N SER A 187 -1.95 11.02 3.13
CA SER A 187 -1.73 12.33 2.49
C SER A 187 -0.25 12.62 2.27
N ALA A 188 0.61 12.24 3.23
CA ALA A 188 2.05 12.40 3.10
C ALA A 188 2.64 11.53 1.97
N LEU A 189 2.16 10.29 1.82
CA LEU A 189 2.54 9.43 0.69
C LEU A 189 1.97 9.94 -0.64
N TYR A 190 0.73 10.47 -0.64
CA TYR A 190 0.08 11.01 -1.82
C TYR A 190 0.86 12.19 -2.42
N LEU A 191 1.37 13.10 -1.58
CA LEU A 191 2.22 14.22 -2.03
C LEU A 191 3.51 13.75 -2.71
N GLN A 192 3.90 12.50 -2.48
CA GLN A 192 5.12 11.90 -3.00
C GLN A 192 4.87 10.84 -4.09
N ASN A 193 3.61 10.64 -4.50
CA ASN A 193 3.17 9.58 -5.43
C ASN A 193 3.58 8.16 -4.95
N LEU A 194 3.52 7.92 -3.65
CA LEU A 194 3.90 6.65 -3.02
C LEU A 194 2.73 5.89 -2.40
N GLU A 195 1.55 6.47 -2.31
CA GLU A 195 0.39 5.85 -1.65
C GLU A 195 -0.04 4.56 -2.37
N MET A 196 0.04 4.53 -3.70
CA MET A 196 -0.22 3.32 -4.49
C MET A 196 0.84 2.24 -4.27
N MET A 197 2.00 2.56 -3.70
CA MET A 197 3.04 1.59 -3.34
C MET A 197 2.88 1.07 -1.91
N TYR A 198 1.94 1.60 -1.13
CA TYR A 198 1.72 1.21 0.27
C TYR A 198 1.47 -0.30 0.44
N PHE A 199 0.83 -0.95 -0.54
CA PHE A 199 0.59 -2.40 -0.54
C PHE A 199 1.86 -3.24 -0.34
N LEU A 200 3.04 -2.70 -0.65
CA LEU A 200 4.34 -3.35 -0.45
C LEU A 200 4.68 -3.50 1.04
N ILE A 201 4.31 -2.51 1.87
CA ILE A 201 4.62 -2.49 3.31
C ILE A 201 3.39 -2.73 4.19
N GLU A 202 2.17 -2.65 3.63
CA GLU A 202 0.91 -2.85 4.34
C GLU A 202 0.90 -4.10 5.24
N PRO A 203 1.34 -5.30 4.81
CA PRO A 203 1.30 -6.49 5.66
C PRO A 203 2.13 -6.36 6.94
N VAL A 204 3.27 -5.66 6.85
CA VAL A 204 4.17 -5.43 7.98
C VAL A 204 3.56 -4.38 8.92
N MET A 205 3.01 -3.30 8.35
CA MET A 205 2.38 -2.23 9.10
C MET A 205 1.14 -2.72 9.87
N GLN A 206 0.33 -3.60 9.27
CA GLN A 206 -0.83 -4.21 9.92
C GLN A 206 -0.40 -5.17 11.05
N ARG A 207 0.60 -6.02 10.81
CA ARG A 207 1.12 -6.95 11.83
C ARG A 207 1.62 -6.21 13.07
N ALA A 208 2.29 -5.07 12.88
CA ALA A 208 2.81 -4.26 13.97
C ALA A 208 1.78 -3.29 14.58
N SER A 209 0.51 -3.33 14.15
CA SER A 209 -0.53 -2.35 14.54
C SER A 209 -0.05 -0.90 14.38
N ALA A 210 0.74 -0.63 13.35
CA ALA A 210 1.41 0.66 13.16
C ALA A 210 0.43 1.78 12.74
N LEU A 211 -0.79 1.42 12.32
CA LEU A 211 -1.81 2.36 11.86
C LEU A 211 -2.70 2.90 12.99
N ASP A 212 -2.74 2.23 14.14
CA ASP A 212 -3.46 2.70 15.35
C ASP A 212 -2.71 3.83 16.08
N ALA A 213 -1.60 4.29 15.49
CA ALA A 213 -0.60 5.13 16.15
C ALA A 213 -0.92 6.63 16.15
N GLN A 214 -2.06 7.05 15.59
CA GLN A 214 -2.44 8.46 15.44
C GLN A 214 -2.45 9.23 16.77
N TRP A 215 -2.51 8.52 17.92
CA TRP A 215 -2.41 9.05 19.27
C TRP A 215 -1.47 8.23 20.17
N ALA A 216 -0.41 7.66 19.60
CA ALA A 216 0.50 6.79 20.35
C ALA A 216 1.24 7.56 21.46
N THR A 217 1.14 7.05 22.69
CA THR A 217 2.04 7.42 23.78
C THR A 217 3.47 7.02 23.41
N GLU A 218 4.46 7.57 24.11
CA GLU A 218 5.87 7.25 23.86
C GLU A 218 6.15 5.75 24.02
N GLU A 219 5.44 5.07 24.94
CA GLU A 219 5.51 3.61 25.10
C GLU A 219 4.97 2.88 23.88
N ASN A 220 3.80 3.29 23.37
CA ASN A 220 3.23 2.71 22.16
C ASN A 220 4.14 2.88 20.94
N ILE A 221 4.89 3.99 20.83
CA ILE A 221 5.83 4.23 19.72
C ILE A 221 7.01 3.26 19.79
N ALA A 222 7.62 3.07 20.97
CA ALA A 222 8.71 2.13 21.15
C ALA A 222 8.26 0.69 20.84
N ASP A 223 7.05 0.33 21.25
CA ASP A 223 6.46 -0.98 21.00
C ASP A 223 6.15 -1.21 19.51
N ILE A 224 5.66 -0.19 18.80
CA ILE A 224 5.46 -0.25 17.35
C ILE A 224 6.79 -0.46 16.64
N ILE A 225 7.82 0.33 16.95
CA ILE A 225 9.16 0.19 16.34
C ILE A 225 9.72 -1.22 16.60
N THR A 226 9.56 -1.73 17.81
CA THR A 226 10.03 -3.08 18.18
C THR A 226 9.29 -4.17 17.40
N ARG A 227 7.97 -4.07 17.25
CA ARG A 227 7.15 -5.00 16.46
C ARG A 227 7.39 -4.91 14.95
N LEU A 228 7.85 -3.76 14.46
CA LEU A 228 8.25 -3.60 13.07
C LEU A 228 9.62 -4.22 12.77
N ILE A 229 10.51 -4.32 13.77
CA ILE A 229 11.86 -4.89 13.61
C ILE A 229 11.86 -6.42 13.72
N ARG A 230 10.93 -7.00 14.48
CA ARG A 230 10.87 -8.44 14.81
C ARG A 230 9.79 -9.16 14.00
#